data_AF-A0A0P9FZ30-F1
#
_entry.id   AF-A0A0P9FZ30-F1
#
_cell.length_a   1.000
_cell.length_b   1.000
_cell.length_c   1.000
_cell.angle_alpha   90.00
_cell.angle_beta   90.00
_cell.angle_gamma   90.00
#
_symmetry.space_group_name_H-M   'P 1'
#
loop_
_entity.id
_entity.type
_entity.pdbx_description
1 polymer ?
#
loop_
_entity_poly.entity_id
_entity_poly.type
_entity_poly.pdbx_seq_one_letter_code
_entity_poly.pdbx_strand_id
1 'polypeptide(L)'
;MNINDLKPGMNHVSMRVRVLSISEPKQITTSLGVEHEILEVEVGDETGSIALVLWDEKIIPIKVGDTLQIENGFVTSFKGEWRVNVGRYGEVARV
;
A
#
# COMPACT_ATOMS: atom_id res chain seq x y z
N MET A 1 4.66 -2.63 13.12
CA MET A 1 6.04 -2.31 12.70
C MET A 1 6.05 -0.91 12.11
N ASN A 2 7.22 -0.30 11.99
CA ASN A 2 7.34 1.03 11.41
C ASN A 2 7.94 0.94 9.99
N ILE A 3 7.83 2.03 9.23
CA ILE A 3 8.29 2.08 7.82
C ILE A 3 9.78 1.81 7.69
N ASN A 4 10.61 2.32 8.61
CA ASN A 4 12.06 2.13 8.57
C ASN A 4 12.51 0.67 8.82
N ASP A 5 11.62 -0.18 9.34
CA ASP A 5 11.90 -1.61 9.52
C ASP A 5 11.71 -2.42 8.23
N LEU A 6 11.09 -1.82 7.21
CA LEU A 6 10.74 -2.51 5.97
C LEU A 6 11.95 -2.83 5.12
N LYS A 7 11.95 -4.04 4.56
CA LYS A 7 12.96 -4.54 3.64
C LYS A 7 12.30 -5.17 2.42
N PRO A 8 12.94 -5.12 1.24
CA PRO A 8 12.45 -5.80 0.05
C PRO A 8 12.18 -7.28 0.31
N GLY A 9 11.05 -7.79 -0.19
CA GLY A 9 10.67 -9.20 -0.08
C GLY A 9 10.04 -9.58 1.26
N MET A 10 9.84 -8.63 2.19
CA MET A 10 9.07 -8.88 3.39
C MET A 10 7.59 -9.14 3.06
N ASN A 11 7.02 -10.13 3.74
CA ASN A 11 5.60 -10.47 3.68
C ASN A 11 4.99 -10.34 5.09
N HIS A 12 3.67 -10.44 5.20
CA HIS A 12 2.95 -10.35 6.48
C HIS A 12 3.23 -9.04 7.24
N VAL A 13 3.34 -7.95 6.49
CA VAL A 13 3.61 -6.60 7.02
C VAL A 13 2.32 -6.03 7.61
N SER A 14 2.38 -5.66 8.90
CA SER A 14 1.30 -4.97 9.59
C SER A 14 1.80 -3.70 10.27
N MET A 15 1.15 -2.57 9.95
CA MET A 15 1.55 -1.24 10.39
C MET A 15 0.37 -0.28 10.44
N ARG A 16 0.56 0.82 11.16
CA ARG A 16 -0.36 1.95 11.19
C ARG A 16 0.33 3.16 10.58
N VAL A 17 -0.32 3.78 9.61
CA VAL A 17 0.27 4.87 8.83
C VAL A 17 -0.76 5.96 8.55
N ARG A 18 -0.30 7.20 8.35
CA ARG A 18 -1.14 8.34 7.98
C ARG A 18 -1.06 8.61 6.48
N VAL A 19 -2.18 8.90 5.85
CA VAL A 19 -2.24 9.29 4.43
C VAL A 19 -1.68 10.69 4.24
N LEU A 20 -0.67 10.81 3.39
CA LEU A 20 0.00 12.06 3.03
C LEU A 20 -0.48 12.59 1.68
N SER A 21 -0.62 11.72 0.67
CA SER A 21 -1.14 12.07 -0.64
C SER A 21 -1.83 10.87 -1.29
N ILE A 22 -2.74 11.12 -2.23
CA ILE A 22 -3.53 10.08 -2.93
C ILE A 22 -3.40 10.36 -4.43
N SER A 23 -2.99 9.35 -5.19
CA SER A 23 -2.94 9.42 -6.67
C SER A 23 -4.29 9.09 -7.29
N GLU A 24 -4.41 9.27 -8.59
CA GLU A 24 -5.57 8.76 -9.34
C GLU A 24 -5.52 7.22 -9.44
N PRO A 25 -6.66 6.52 -9.39
CA PRO A 25 -6.74 5.09 -9.66
C PRO A 25 -6.20 4.77 -11.06
N LYS A 26 -5.50 3.63 -11.19
CA LYS A 26 -4.90 3.16 -12.44
C LYS A 26 -5.37 1.75 -12.74
N GLN A 27 -5.64 1.46 -14.00
CA GLN A 27 -5.83 0.09 -14.48
C GLN A 27 -4.49 -0.48 -14.95
N ILE A 28 -4.18 -1.71 -14.53
CA ILE A 28 -2.98 -2.42 -14.92
C ILE A 28 -3.32 -3.82 -15.43
N THR A 29 -2.57 -4.31 -16.41
CA THR A 29 -2.67 -5.69 -16.88
C THR A 29 -1.47 -6.47 -16.34
N THR A 30 -1.75 -7.54 -15.61
CA THR A 30 -0.70 -8.44 -15.11
C THR A 30 -0.10 -9.29 -16.22
N SER A 31 1.03 -9.94 -15.96
CA SER A 31 1.68 -10.85 -16.92
C SER A 31 0.80 -12.03 -17.36
N LEU A 32 -0.24 -12.34 -16.58
CA LEU A 32 -1.23 -13.37 -16.88
C LEU A 32 -2.39 -12.86 -17.76
N GLY A 33 -2.36 -11.59 -18.18
CA GLY A 33 -3.41 -10.96 -18.98
C GLY A 33 -4.66 -10.54 -18.18
N VAL A 34 -4.59 -10.61 -16.85
CA VAL A 34 -5.71 -10.19 -15.98
C VAL A 34 -5.60 -8.69 -15.70
N GLU A 35 -6.69 -7.97 -15.90
CA GLU A 35 -6.82 -6.55 -15.56
C GLU A 35 -7.13 -6.39 -14.07
N HIS A 36 -6.44 -5.44 -13.45
CA HIS A 36 -6.60 -5.07 -12.05
C HIS A 36 -6.66 -3.56 -11.92
N GLU A 37 -7.40 -3.10 -10.91
CA GLU A 37 -7.37 -1.69 -10.51
C GLU A 37 -6.40 -1.53 -9.35
N ILE A 38 -5.58 -0.47 -9.38
CA ILE A 38 -4.71 -0.11 -8.27
C ILE A 38 -4.88 1.35 -7.88
N LEU A 39 -4.73 1.63 -6.59
CA LEU A 39 -4.61 2.97 -6.04
C LEU A 39 -3.26 3.13 -5.33
N GLU A 40 -2.50 4.12 -5.75
CA GLU A 40 -1.21 4.46 -5.14
C GLU A 40 -1.39 5.64 -4.17
N VAL A 41 -0.97 5.43 -2.93
CA VAL A 41 -1.17 6.33 -1.80
C VAL A 41 0.16 6.54 -1.13
N GLU A 42 0.57 7.78 -0.91
CA GLU A 42 1.74 8.05 -0.08
C GLU A 42 1.31 8.05 1.39
N VAL A 43 1.98 7.24 2.19
CA VAL A 43 1.69 7.09 3.62
C VAL A 43 2.95 7.28 4.45
N GLY A 44 2.79 7.74 5.68
CA GLY A 44 3.92 7.95 6.58
C GLY A 44 3.62 7.66 8.05
N ASP A 45 4.69 7.43 8.80
CA ASP A 45 4.72 7.32 10.26
C ASP A 45 5.86 8.18 10.82
N GLU A 46 6.15 8.09 12.11
CA GLU A 46 7.23 8.84 12.75
C GLU A 46 8.65 8.50 12.23
N THR A 47 8.80 7.41 11.47
CA THR A 47 10.09 6.91 10.97
C THR A 47 10.35 7.21 9.50
N GLY A 48 9.31 7.52 8.72
CA GLY A 48 9.46 7.87 7.31
C GLY A 48 8.15 7.84 6.53
N SER A 49 8.27 7.85 5.20
CA SER A 49 7.16 7.67 4.27
C SER A 49 7.45 6.58 3.24
N ILE A 50 6.40 5.96 2.71
CA ILE A 50 6.48 4.93 1.68
C ILE A 50 5.22 4.95 0.81
N ALA A 51 5.35 4.46 -0.43
CA ALA A 51 4.20 4.22 -1.28
C ALA A 51 3.43 2.97 -0.81
N LEU A 52 2.13 3.13 -0.60
CA LEU A 52 1.15 2.07 -0.37
C LEU A 52 0.35 1.86 -1.66
N VAL A 53 0.25 0.61 -2.10
CA VAL A 53 -0.54 0.22 -3.27
C VAL A 53 -1.68 -0.67 -2.83
N LEU A 54 -2.91 -0.19 -3.01
CA LEU A 54 -4.14 -0.92 -2.76
C LEU A 54 -4.60 -1.55 -4.07
N TRP A 55 -4.94 -2.84 -4.04
CA TRP A 55 -5.36 -3.59 -5.20
C TRP A 55 -6.85 -3.89 -5.16
N ASP A 56 -7.54 -3.70 -6.27
CA ASP A 56 -8.92 -4.13 -6.53
C ASP A 56 -9.88 -3.77 -5.37
N GLU A 57 -10.49 -4.77 -4.72
CA GLU A 57 -11.45 -4.58 -3.63
C GLU A 57 -10.86 -3.93 -2.37
N LYS A 58 -9.52 -3.83 -2.26
CA LYS A 58 -8.84 -3.16 -1.15
C LYS A 58 -8.80 -1.64 -1.33
N ILE A 59 -9.21 -1.13 -2.49
CA ILE A 59 -9.38 0.29 -2.72
C ILE A 59 -10.64 0.76 -1.98
N ILE A 60 -10.43 1.39 -0.82
CA ILE A 60 -11.47 1.96 0.01
C ILE A 60 -11.48 3.50 -0.09
N PRO A 61 -12.61 4.18 0.19
CA PRO A 61 -12.64 5.63 0.26
C PRO A 61 -11.74 6.18 1.37
N ILE A 62 -10.68 6.88 0.99
CA ILE A 62 -9.71 7.50 1.91
C ILE A 62 -9.51 8.98 1.60
N LYS A 63 -9.06 9.73 2.59
CA LYS A 63 -8.71 11.15 2.46
C LYS A 63 -7.31 11.43 3.00
N VAL A 64 -6.69 12.48 2.50
CA VAL A 64 -5.43 12.99 3.07
C VAL A 64 -5.65 13.31 4.55
N GLY A 65 -4.75 12.81 5.39
CA GLY A 65 -4.83 12.91 6.84
C GLY A 65 -5.55 11.77 7.56
N ASP A 66 -6.20 10.86 6.84
CA ASP A 66 -6.75 9.63 7.43
C ASP A 66 -5.62 8.76 8.00
N THR A 67 -5.93 7.99 9.04
CA THR A 67 -5.02 6.96 9.57
C THR A 67 -5.50 5.59 9.10
N LEU A 68 -4.59 4.82 8.52
CA LEU A 68 -4.86 3.48 8.00
C LEU A 68 -4.15 2.44 8.86
N GLN A 69 -4.87 1.37 9.16
CA GLN A 69 -4.34 0.13 9.68
C GLN A 69 -4.19 -0.84 8.51
N ILE A 70 -2.98 -1.32 8.29
CA ILE A 70 -2.64 -2.32 7.26
C ILE A 70 -2.37 -3.64 7.96
N GLU A 71 -2.93 -4.71 7.43
CA GLU A 71 -2.63 -6.07 7.84
C GLU A 71 -2.25 -6.94 6.64
N ASN A 72 -1.24 -7.79 6.85
CA ASN A 72 -0.82 -8.80 5.88
C ASN A 72 -0.42 -8.22 4.50
N GLY A 73 0.22 -7.05 4.50
CA GLY A 73 0.82 -6.45 3.31
C GLY A 73 2.16 -7.12 2.93
N PHE A 74 2.68 -6.75 1.77
CA PHE A 74 3.98 -7.25 1.28
C PHE A 74 4.80 -6.16 0.58
N VAL A 75 6.12 -6.20 0.75
CA VAL A 75 7.06 -5.20 0.23
C VAL A 75 7.61 -5.64 -1.11
N THR A 76 7.39 -4.83 -2.13
CA THR A 76 8.00 -5.01 -3.46
C THR A 76 8.82 -3.79 -3.85
N SER A 77 9.59 -3.94 -4.93
CA SER A 77 10.24 -2.82 -5.60
C SER A 77 9.68 -2.70 -7.01
N PHE A 78 9.39 -1.49 -7.45
CA PHE A 78 9.04 -1.18 -8.83
C PHE A 78 9.88 0.00 -9.29
N LYS A 79 10.61 -0.18 -10.41
CA LYS A 79 11.56 0.81 -10.95
C LYS A 79 12.60 1.32 -9.92
N GLY A 80 12.99 0.47 -8.97
CA GLY A 80 13.95 0.80 -7.92
C GLY A 80 13.33 1.38 -6.65
N GLU A 81 12.05 1.76 -6.66
CA GLU A 81 11.37 2.32 -5.49
C GLU A 81 10.60 1.26 -4.72
N TRP A 82 10.73 1.28 -3.40
CA TRP A 82 10.06 0.35 -2.51
C TRP A 82 8.63 0.78 -2.26
N ARG A 83 7.75 -0.21 -2.15
CA ARG A 83 6.32 -0.01 -1.90
C ARG A 83 5.74 -1.15 -1.10
N VAL A 84 4.73 -0.84 -0.29
CA VAL A 84 3.90 -1.83 0.41
C VAL A 84 2.66 -2.07 -0.43
N ASN A 85 2.29 -3.33 -0.63
CA ASN A 85 1.11 -3.72 -1.38
C ASN A 85 0.11 -4.40 -0.45
N VAL A 86 -1.16 -4.07 -0.62
CA VAL A 86 -2.30 -4.75 0.02
C VAL A 86 -3.11 -5.41 -1.08
N GLY A 87 -2.87 -6.71 -1.27
CA GLY A 87 -3.54 -7.53 -2.27
C GLY A 87 -4.63 -8.42 -1.67
N ARG A 88 -5.00 -9.48 -2.39
CA ARG A 88 -6.06 -10.44 -2.05
C ARG A 88 -6.11 -10.92 -0.59
N TYR A 89 -4.95 -11.14 0.03
CA TYR A 89 -4.86 -11.66 1.41
C TYR A 89 -4.60 -10.59 2.46
N GLY A 90 -4.39 -9.34 2.03
CA GLY A 90 -4.18 -8.20 2.90
C GLY A 90 -5.50 -7.53 3.27
N GLU A 91 -5.48 -6.76 4.36
CA GLU A 91 -6.59 -5.91 4.76
C GLU A 91 -6.11 -4.48 4.99
N VAL A 92 -7.00 -3.53 4.71
CA VAL A 92 -6.79 -2.12 5.01
C VAL A 92 -8.07 -1.56 5.61
N ALA A 93 -7.93 -0.84 6.74
CA ALA A 93 -9.05 -0.20 7.41
C ALA A 93 -8.64 1.20 7.87
N ARG A 94 -9.57 2.16 7.75
CA ARG A 94 -9.40 3.47 8.38
C ARG A 94 -9.69 3.37 9.88
N VAL A 95 -8.82 3.95 10.70
CA VAL A 95 -8.92 3.97 12.17
C VAL A 95 -8.88 5.37 12.75
#